data_AF-A0A970QWY5-F1
#
_entry.id   AF-A0A970QWY5-F1
#
_cell.length_a   1.000
_cell.length_b   1.000
_cell.length_c   1.000
_cell.angle_alpha   90.00
_cell.angle_beta   90.00
_cell.angle_gamma   90.00
#
_symmetry.space_group_name_H-M   'P 1'
#
loop_
_entity.id
_entity.type
_entity.pdbx_description
1 polymer ?
#
loop_
_entity_poly.entity_id
_entity_poly.type
_entity_poly.pdbx_seq_one_letter_code
_entity_poly.pdbx_strand_id
1 'polypeptide(L)'
;AVPATDDDWGTEYLGLIISVKVVGSVDEAAAHIARYGSGHSECIITDSHDSAQKFLSEVDSCAVYVNASTRFTDGGEFGFGAEIGISTQKLHARGPLGLKNLTSEKYVILGSGQIR
;
A
#
# COMPACT_ATOMS: atom_id res chain seq x y z
N ALA A 1 28.10 10.65 5.42
CA ALA A 1 26.89 10.40 4.60
C ALA A 1 27.14 10.95 3.21
N VAL A 2 26.63 10.28 2.17
CA VAL A 2 26.62 10.79 0.79
C VAL A 2 25.30 11.52 0.59
N PRO A 3 25.27 12.75 0.05
CA PRO A 3 24.02 13.43 -0.26
C PRO A 3 23.19 12.61 -1.25
N ALA A 4 21.90 12.45 -0.97
CA ALA A 4 20.98 11.79 -1.88
C ALA A 4 20.76 12.64 -3.14
N THR A 5 20.58 11.95 -4.26
CA THR A 5 20.31 12.50 -5.58
C THR A 5 18.85 12.27 -5.97
N ASP A 6 18.39 12.86 -7.08
CA ASP A 6 17.00 12.66 -7.52
C ASP A 6 16.69 11.21 -7.91
N ASP A 7 17.70 10.44 -8.34
CA ASP A 7 17.57 9.03 -8.70
C ASP A 7 17.37 8.14 -7.46
N ASP A 8 17.86 8.56 -6.31
CA ASP A 8 17.76 7.80 -5.06
C ASP A 8 16.32 7.68 -4.54
N TRP A 9 15.47 8.67 -4.80
CA TRP A 9 14.12 8.71 -4.20
C TRP A 9 13.20 7.62 -4.72
N GLY A 10 13.34 7.22 -5.99
CA GLY A 10 12.56 6.15 -6.62
C GLY A 10 13.26 4.80 -6.65
N THR A 11 14.45 4.67 -6.04
CA THR A 11 15.26 3.46 -6.11
C THR A 11 14.99 2.53 -4.93
N GLU A 12 14.62 1.28 -5.22
CA GLU A 12 14.54 0.22 -4.22
C GLU A 12 15.89 -0.51 -4.11
N TYR A 13 16.54 -0.41 -2.94
CA TYR A 13 17.92 -0.87 -2.78
C TYR A 13 18.07 -2.37 -2.45
N LEU A 14 17.07 -2.98 -1.81
CA LEU A 14 17.11 -4.37 -1.31
C LEU A 14 18.40 -4.71 -0.53
N GLY A 15 18.87 -3.76 0.28
CA GLY A 15 20.09 -3.87 1.07
C GLY A 15 20.07 -2.92 2.27
N LEU A 16 21.20 -2.85 2.99
CA LEU A 16 21.37 -1.95 4.15
C LEU A 16 21.67 -0.51 3.70
N ILE A 17 20.82 0.04 2.83
CA ILE A 17 20.93 1.39 2.26
C ILE A 17 19.60 2.10 2.51
N ILE A 18 19.66 3.37 2.91
CA ILE A 18 18.48 4.21 3.16
C ILE A 18 18.73 5.64 2.69
N SER A 19 17.74 6.21 2.02
CA SER A 19 17.69 7.63 1.65
C SER A 19 16.81 8.38 2.63
N VAL A 20 17.29 9.53 3.11
CA VAL A 20 16.60 10.33 4.13
C VAL A 20 16.36 11.73 3.59
N LYS A 21 15.10 12.14 3.55
CA LYS A 21 14.67 13.48 3.17
C LYS A 21 13.97 14.17 4.35
N VAL A 22 14.35 15.42 4.61
CA VAL A 22 13.62 16.29 5.53
C VAL A 22 12.50 16.98 4.76
N VAL A 23 11.30 16.99 5.32
CA VAL A 23 10.10 17.65 4.77
C VAL A 23 9.50 18.57 5.83
N GLY A 24 8.81 19.62 5.39
CA GLY A 24 8.23 20.63 6.28
C GLY A 24 6.82 20.30 6.80
N SER A 25 6.13 19.33 6.21
CA SER A 25 4.74 19.00 6.58
C SER A 25 4.32 17.59 6.16
N VAL A 26 3.17 17.14 6.67
CA VAL A 26 2.52 15.88 6.24
C VAL A 26 2.11 15.95 4.77
N ASP A 27 1.67 17.11 4.28
CA ASP A 27 1.35 17.33 2.87
C ASP A 27 2.56 17.12 1.96
N GLU A 28 3.72 17.67 2.35
CA GLU A 28 4.95 17.48 1.60
C GLU A 28 5.43 16.02 1.64
N ALA A 29 5.26 15.34 2.78
CA ALA A 29 5.54 13.92 2.90
C ALA A 29 4.66 13.09 1.95
N ALA A 30 3.34 13.33 1.96
CA ALA A 30 2.38 12.64 1.09
C ALA A 30 2.67 12.92 -0.38
N ALA A 31 3.01 14.15 -0.76
CA ALA A 31 3.40 14.50 -2.13
C ALA A 31 4.69 13.82 -2.57
N HIS A 32 5.66 13.65 -1.66
CA HIS A 32 6.89 12.92 -1.95
C HIS A 32 6.61 11.44 -2.19
N ILE A 33 5.80 10.82 -1.33
CA ILE A 33 5.35 9.43 -1.47
C ILE A 33 4.57 9.24 -2.78
N ALA A 34 3.63 10.15 -3.09
CA ALA A 34 2.85 10.07 -4.33
C ALA A 34 3.72 10.16 -5.59
N ARG A 35 4.85 10.86 -5.53
CA ARG A 35 5.77 11.02 -6.66
C ARG A 35 6.71 9.83 -6.84
N TYR A 36 7.23 9.26 -5.76
CA TYR A 36 8.33 8.30 -5.80
C TYR A 36 7.99 6.91 -5.26
N GLY A 37 6.92 6.78 -4.48
CA GLY A 37 6.46 5.51 -3.92
C GLY A 37 5.93 4.57 -5.00
N SER A 38 6.10 3.27 -4.77
CA SER A 38 5.63 2.21 -5.67
C SER A 38 4.18 1.80 -5.44
N GLY A 39 3.50 2.43 -4.48
CA GLY A 39 2.15 2.05 -4.05
C GLY A 39 2.11 0.75 -3.23
N HIS A 40 3.23 0.34 -2.64
CA HIS A 40 3.34 -0.87 -1.82
C HIS A 40 2.96 -0.58 -0.35
N SER A 41 3.90 -0.18 0.49
CA SER A 41 3.68 0.01 1.93
C SER A 41 4.23 1.34 2.40
N GLU A 42 3.41 2.14 3.05
CA GLU A 42 3.79 3.45 3.55
C GLU A 42 3.37 3.61 5.01
N CYS A 43 4.16 4.33 5.80
CA CYS A 43 3.84 4.52 7.21
C CYS A 43 4.10 5.94 7.69
N ILE A 44 3.29 6.37 8.66
CA ILE A 44 3.51 7.58 9.45
C ILE A 44 3.73 7.20 10.92
N ILE A 45 4.70 7.83 11.56
CA ILE A 45 4.89 7.79 13.01
C ILE A 45 4.46 9.14 13.58
N THR A 46 3.36 9.17 14.32
CA THR A 46 2.79 10.41 14.87
C THR A 46 1.89 10.13 16.08
N ASP A 47 1.83 11.09 17.00
CA ASP A 47 0.88 11.17 18.11
C ASP A 47 -0.36 12.04 17.76
N SER A 48 -0.30 12.78 16.65
CA SER A 48 -1.40 13.62 16.17
C SER A 48 -2.45 12.78 15.45
N HIS A 49 -3.67 12.78 15.99
CA HIS A 49 -4.81 12.12 15.35
C HIS A 49 -5.10 12.69 13.95
N ASP A 50 -5.07 14.02 13.80
CA ASP A 50 -5.38 14.69 12.53
C ASP A 50 -4.34 14.35 11.46
N SER A 51 -3.05 14.32 11.83
CA SER A 51 -1.97 13.92 10.92
C SER A 51 -2.10 12.47 10.49
N ALA A 52 -2.44 11.57 11.43
CA ALA A 52 -2.66 10.17 11.14
C ALA A 52 -3.84 9.95 10.17
N GLN A 53 -4.98 10.59 10.43
CA GLN A 53 -6.16 10.47 9.55
C GLN A 53 -5.90 11.05 8.17
N LYS A 54 -5.23 12.20 8.10
CA LYS A 54 -4.86 12.82 6.84
C LYS A 54 -3.96 11.91 6.00
N PHE A 55 -2.89 11.39 6.59
CA PHE A 55 -1.96 10.48 5.91
C PHE A 55 -2.65 9.22 5.40
N LEU A 56 -3.51 8.60 6.22
CA LEU A 56 -4.31 7.43 5.81
C LEU A 56 -5.25 7.72 4.64
N SER A 57 -5.76 8.95 4.53
CA SER A 57 -6.69 9.35 3.47
C SER A 57 -6.00 9.75 2.17
N GLU A 58 -4.80 10.33 2.23
CA GLU A 58 -4.10 10.91 1.08
C GLU A 58 -3.09 9.97 0.43
N VAL A 59 -2.49 9.05 1.20
CA VAL A 59 -1.48 8.13 0.68
C VAL A 59 -2.15 6.93 0.01
N ASP A 60 -1.91 6.78 -1.29
CA ASP A 60 -2.52 5.74 -2.12
C ASP A 60 -1.58 4.54 -2.33
N SER A 61 -1.42 3.73 -1.28
CA SER A 61 -0.62 2.49 -1.29
C SER A 61 -1.46 1.25 -0.95
N CYS A 62 -0.93 0.06 -1.22
CA CYS A 62 -1.65 -1.19 -0.95
C CYS A 62 -1.81 -1.46 0.56
N ALA A 63 -0.90 -0.92 1.38
CA ALA A 63 -1.05 -0.83 2.83
C ALA A 63 -0.52 0.52 3.35
N VAL A 64 -1.29 1.17 4.22
CA VAL A 64 -0.90 2.43 4.88
C VAL A 64 -1.02 2.26 6.39
N TYR A 65 0.05 2.58 7.11
CA TYR A 65 0.19 2.32 8.54
C TYR A 65 0.32 3.60 9.35
N VAL A 66 -0.18 3.56 10.58
CA VAL A 66 0.08 4.55 11.63
C VAL A 66 0.78 3.82 12.78
N ASN A 67 1.96 4.28 13.16
CA ASN A 67 2.72 3.76 14.30
C ASN A 67 2.98 2.24 14.25
N ALA A 68 3.11 1.68 13.03
CA ALA A 68 3.42 0.27 12.81
C ALA A 68 4.44 0.12 11.67
N SER A 69 5.23 -0.95 11.73
CA SER A 69 6.26 -1.24 10.73
C SER A 69 5.64 -1.61 9.38
N THR A 70 6.25 -1.15 8.29
CA THR A 70 5.87 -1.56 6.92
C THR A 70 6.12 -3.04 6.65
N ARG A 71 6.91 -3.72 7.49
CA ARG A 71 7.14 -5.17 7.42
C ARG A 71 5.88 -6.01 7.61
N PHE A 72 4.81 -5.44 8.18
CA PHE A 72 3.55 -6.13 8.37
C PHE A 72 2.72 -6.29 7.08
N THR A 73 3.17 -5.79 5.93
CA THR A 73 2.50 -6.07 4.65
C THR A 73 2.85 -7.48 4.19
N ASP A 74 2.11 -8.44 4.74
CA ASP A 74 2.29 -9.87 4.54
C ASP A 74 0.96 -10.57 4.85
N GLY A 75 0.58 -11.56 4.04
CA GLY A 75 -0.68 -12.27 4.17
C GLY A 75 -0.80 -13.10 5.44
N GLY A 76 0.30 -13.63 5.97
CA GLY A 76 0.33 -14.30 7.27
C GLY A 76 0.03 -13.32 8.40
N GLU A 77 0.71 -12.18 8.42
CA GLU A 77 0.49 -11.11 9.39
C GLU A 77 -0.92 -10.50 9.30
N PHE A 78 -1.49 -10.43 8.09
CA PHE A 78 -2.87 -9.98 7.85
C PHE A 78 -3.93 -11.05 8.13
N GLY A 79 -3.54 -12.25 8.56
CA GLY A 79 -4.46 -13.33 8.93
C GLY A 79 -5.09 -14.07 7.75
N PHE A 80 -4.49 -13.98 6.56
CA PHE A 80 -4.95 -14.71 5.36
C PHE A 80 -4.44 -16.16 5.34
N GLY A 81 -3.49 -16.48 6.23
CA GLY A 81 -2.87 -17.80 6.38
C GLY A 81 -1.75 -18.05 5.37
N ALA A 82 -1.99 -17.73 4.10
CA ALA A 82 -0.99 -17.78 3.04
C ALA A 82 -1.24 -16.68 2.00
N GLU A 83 -0.19 -16.30 1.27
CA GLU A 83 -0.25 -15.40 0.13
C GLU A 83 0.45 -16.00 -1.09
N ILE A 84 0.02 -15.60 -2.30
CA ILE A 84 0.78 -15.82 -3.54
C ILE A 84 1.82 -14.72 -3.78
N GLY A 85 1.61 -13.54 -3.18
CA GLY A 85 2.42 -12.35 -3.30
C GLY A 85 1.60 -11.10 -2.98
N ILE A 86 2.17 -9.93 -3.25
CA ILE A 86 1.58 -8.63 -2.92
C ILE A 86 1.31 -7.85 -4.21
N SER A 87 0.06 -7.43 -4.41
CA SER A 87 -0.34 -6.60 -5.54
C SER A 87 -0.33 -5.12 -5.18
N THR A 88 0.37 -4.30 -5.96
CA THR A 88 0.27 -2.83 -5.90
C THR A 88 -0.74 -2.27 -6.91
N GLN A 89 -1.34 -3.12 -7.74
CA GLN A 89 -2.32 -2.70 -8.74
C GLN A 89 -3.66 -2.34 -8.09
N LYS A 90 -4.40 -1.42 -8.72
CA LYS A 90 -5.71 -0.95 -8.19
C LYS A 90 -6.88 -1.87 -8.52
N LEU A 91 -6.78 -2.67 -9.58
CA LEU A 91 -7.89 -3.51 -10.06
C LEU A 91 -7.81 -4.92 -9.49
N HIS A 92 -8.97 -5.56 -9.34
CA HIS A 92 -9.17 -6.93 -8.85
C HIS A 92 -8.78 -7.16 -7.38
N ALA A 93 -7.48 -7.10 -7.07
CA ALA A 93 -6.96 -7.35 -5.74
C ALA A 93 -5.71 -6.52 -5.48
N ARG A 94 -5.62 -5.92 -4.28
CA ARG A 94 -4.57 -5.00 -3.86
C ARG A 94 -4.12 -5.34 -2.43
N GLY A 95 -2.82 -5.35 -2.20
CA GLY A 95 -2.19 -5.86 -0.98
C GLY A 95 -1.85 -7.35 -1.08
N PRO A 96 -1.58 -8.01 0.07
CA PRO A 96 -1.40 -9.45 0.13
C PRO A 96 -2.54 -10.22 -0.55
N LEU A 97 -2.21 -11.13 -1.45
CA LEU A 97 -3.17 -11.88 -2.25
C LEU A 97 -3.43 -13.26 -1.64
N GLY A 98 -4.55 -13.40 -0.94
CA GLY A 98 -5.01 -14.66 -0.36
C GLY A 98 -5.87 -15.51 -1.31
N LEU A 99 -6.38 -16.65 -0.84
CA LEU A 99 -7.17 -17.60 -1.65
C LEU A 99 -8.37 -16.95 -2.34
N LYS A 100 -9.09 -16.05 -1.65
CA LYS A 100 -10.26 -15.35 -2.22
C LYS A 100 -9.89 -14.52 -3.45
N ASN A 101 -8.69 -13.95 -3.48
CA ASN A 101 -8.21 -13.12 -4.58
C ASN A 101 -7.85 -13.95 -5.83
N LEU A 102 -7.85 -15.28 -5.75
CA LEU A 102 -7.66 -16.19 -6.89
C LEU A 102 -8.99 -16.74 -7.44
N THR A 103 -10.10 -16.13 -7.05
CA THR A 103 -11.44 -16.50 -7.52
C THR A 103 -12.00 -15.43 -8.47
N SER A 104 -13.06 -15.78 -9.19
CA SER A 104 -13.82 -14.87 -10.03
C SER A 104 -15.31 -15.09 -9.80
N GLU A 105 -16.11 -14.10 -10.14
CA GLU A 105 -17.55 -14.10 -9.91
C GLU A 105 -18.31 -14.43 -11.20
N LYS A 106 -19.45 -15.12 -11.06
CA LYS A 106 -20.38 -15.35 -12.17
C LYS A 106 -21.81 -15.19 -11.68
N TYR A 107 -22.69 -14.74 -12.57
CA TYR A 107 -24.11 -14.68 -12.30
C TYR A 107 -24.77 -16.00 -12.65
N VAL A 108 -25.59 -16.52 -11.74
CA VAL A 108 -26.39 -17.72 -11.95
C VAL A 108 -27.86 -17.31 -11.87
N ILE A 109 -28.56 -17.37 -13.00
CA ILE A 109 -29.98 -17.00 -13.10
C ILE A 109 -30.79 -18.26 -13.39
N LEU A 110 -31.74 -18.57 -12.51
CA LEU A 110 -32.69 -19.67 -12.70
C LEU A 110 -34.03 -19.09 -13.17
N GLY A 111 -34.40 -19.43 -14.41
CA GLY A 111 -35.62 -18.97 -15.04
C GLY A 111 -36.79 -19.95 -14.93
N SER A 112 -38.00 -19.45 -15.17
CA SER A 112 -39.26 -20.19 -15.20
C SER A 112 -40.30 -19.58 -16.16
N GLY A 113 -39.87 -18.76 -17.13
CA GLY A 113 -40.76 -18.13 -18.12
C GLY A 113 -40.59 -16.62 -18.28
N GLN A 114 -39.42 -16.10 -17.92
CA GLN A 114 -39.11 -14.67 -18.02
C GLN A 114 -39.07 -14.25 -19.49
N ILE A 115 -39.75 -13.17 -19.80
CA ILE A 115 -39.64 -12.43 -21.06
C ILE A 115 -38.76 -11.21 -20.76
N ARG A 116 -37.90 -10.84 -21.72
CA ARG A 116 -36.99 -9.69 -21.60
C ARG A 116 -37.72 -8.37 -21.62
#